data_AF-A0A432SFL7-F1
#
_entry.id   AF-A0A432SFL7-F1
#
_cell.length_a   1.000
_cell.length_b   1.000
_cell.length_c   1.000
_cell.angle_alpha   90.00
_cell.angle_beta   90.00
_cell.angle_gamma   90.00
#
_symmetry.space_group_name_H-M   'P 1'
#
loop_
_entity.id
_entity.type
_entity.pdbx_description
1 polymer ?
#
loop_
_entity_poly.entity_id
_entity_poly.type
_entity_poly.pdbx_seq_one_letter_code
_entity_poly.pdbx_strand_id
1 'polypeptide(L)'
;VCNSSTISTKQYYDVHINYGGVMDDAIDSILNSPFNLDETNTDKLKTGEQVLVTDFVDTTSLENHSKFGFVLSNSLKDSLINKHNFKVLEAEVSKYFKISGNGLKILSRSSDNMRKTTVAVKRVIAGTYTYTDEELVIFVKLINLKTGIIEGSYARTLPMTCEVIQMLH
;
A
#
# COMPACT_ATOMS: atom_id res chain seq x y z
N VAL A 1 1.16 4.82 -26.92
CA VAL A 1 -0.21 4.79 -26.36
C VAL A 1 -0.91 3.60 -26.97
N CYS A 2 -1.36 2.65 -26.15
CA CYS A 2 -1.96 1.38 -26.57
C CYS A 2 -3.15 1.64 -27.50
N ASN A 3 -2.90 1.60 -28.81
CA ASN A 3 -3.88 1.77 -29.87
C ASN A 3 -3.70 0.59 -30.83
N SER A 4 -4.81 -0.06 -31.18
CA SER A 4 -4.89 -1.36 -31.87
C SER A 4 -4.37 -1.40 -33.32
N SER A 5 -3.51 -0.48 -33.72
CA SER A 5 -3.05 -0.36 -35.12
C SER A 5 -1.58 0.01 -35.30
N THR A 6 -0.77 0.13 -34.23
CA THR A 6 0.70 0.22 -34.36
C THR A 6 1.39 -0.40 -33.16
N ILE A 7 1.57 -1.73 -33.20
CA ILE A 7 2.54 -2.43 -32.36
C ILE A 7 3.93 -2.03 -32.86
N SER A 8 4.45 -0.93 -32.31
CA SER A 8 5.87 -0.66 -32.37
C SER A 8 6.54 -1.39 -31.20
N THR A 9 7.04 -2.59 -31.52
CA THR A 9 8.15 -3.35 -30.87
C THR A 9 8.09 -3.76 -29.39
N LYS A 10 7.12 -3.37 -28.56
CA LYS A 10 6.97 -3.91 -27.19
C LYS A 10 5.72 -4.79 -27.04
N GLN A 11 5.93 -6.07 -26.75
CA GLN A 11 4.87 -7.06 -26.53
C GLN A 11 4.36 -6.95 -25.09
N TYR A 12 3.31 -6.17 -24.89
CA TYR A 12 2.59 -6.14 -23.61
C TYR A 12 1.68 -7.37 -23.50
N TYR A 13 1.70 -8.03 -22.34
CA TYR A 13 0.93 -9.25 -22.11
C TYR A 13 -0.55 -8.93 -21.89
N ASP A 14 -1.45 -9.74 -22.49
CA ASP A 14 -2.89 -9.71 -22.24
C ASP A 14 -3.23 -10.55 -21.00
N VAL A 15 -2.68 -10.15 -19.85
CA VAL A 15 -2.88 -10.81 -18.57
C VAL A 15 -3.78 -9.94 -17.72
N HIS A 16 -4.95 -10.48 -17.34
CA HIS A 16 -5.82 -9.79 -16.39
C HIS A 16 -5.22 -9.84 -14.99
N ILE A 17 -5.13 -8.68 -14.33
CA ILE A 17 -4.62 -8.57 -12.97
C ILE A 17 -5.81 -8.46 -12.00
N ASN A 18 -5.95 -9.45 -11.12
CA ASN A 18 -6.90 -9.39 -10.02
C ASN A 18 -6.33 -8.56 -8.85
N TYR A 19 -6.54 -7.24 -8.88
CA TYR A 19 -6.03 -6.34 -7.83
C TYR A 19 -6.58 -6.66 -6.43
N GLY A 20 -7.84 -7.11 -6.34
CA GLY A 20 -8.44 -7.55 -5.08
C GLY A 20 -7.65 -8.72 -4.46
N GLY A 21 -7.40 -9.76 -5.25
CA GLY A 21 -6.58 -10.90 -4.81
C GLY A 21 -5.15 -10.51 -4.43
N VAL A 22 -4.52 -9.59 -5.16
CA VAL A 22 -3.19 -9.08 -4.81
C VAL A 22 -3.19 -8.36 -3.46
N MET A 23 -4.26 -7.64 -3.13
CA MET A 23 -4.39 -6.95 -1.84
C MET A 23 -4.75 -7.91 -0.70
N ASP A 24 -5.53 -8.95 -0.96
CA ASP A 24 -5.77 -10.03 0.01
C ASP A 24 -4.44 -10.70 0.39
N ASP A 25 -3.64 -11.10 -0.60
CA ASP A 25 -2.31 -11.68 -0.40
C ASP A 25 -1.41 -10.74 0.42
N ALA A 26 -1.52 -9.42 0.19
CA ALA A 26 -0.76 -8.42 0.92
C ALA A 26 -1.15 -8.37 2.41
N ILE A 27 -2.45 -8.37 2.72
CA ILE A 27 -2.93 -8.36 4.10
C ILE A 27 -2.62 -9.69 4.77
N ASP A 28 -2.84 -10.82 4.12
CA ASP A 28 -2.48 -12.13 4.65
C ASP A 28 -0.99 -12.23 4.94
N SER A 29 -0.12 -11.72 4.06
CA SER A 29 1.32 -11.68 4.30
C SER A 29 1.68 -10.83 5.52
N ILE A 30 0.97 -9.73 5.76
CA ILE A 30 1.20 -8.86 6.92
C ILE A 30 0.72 -9.55 8.21
N LEU A 31 -0.48 -10.13 8.18
CA LEU A 31 -1.08 -10.81 9.34
C LEU A 31 -0.34 -12.10 9.71
N ASN A 32 0.34 -12.73 8.75
CA ASN A 32 1.19 -13.90 8.97
C ASN A 32 2.68 -13.55 9.09
N SER A 33 3.02 -12.28 9.31
CA SER A 33 4.41 -11.88 9.57
C SER A 33 4.92 -12.42 10.91
N PRO A 34 6.23 -12.64 11.09
CA PRO A 34 6.80 -13.08 12.37
C PRO A 34 6.40 -12.20 13.55
N PHE A 35 6.26 -10.88 13.33
CA PHE A 35 5.79 -9.95 14.35
C PHE A 35 4.39 -10.30 14.86
N ASN A 36 3.49 -10.70 13.96
CA ASN A 36 2.09 -10.95 14.28
C ASN A 36 1.83 -12.40 14.73
N LEU A 37 2.69 -13.33 14.31
CA LEU A 37 2.65 -14.74 14.72
C LEU A 37 3.28 -15.00 16.09
N ASP A 38 4.10 -14.10 16.61
CA ASP A 38 4.65 -14.22 17.97
C ASP A 38 3.52 -14.20 19.02
N GLU A 39 3.27 -15.36 19.63
CA GLU A 39 2.22 -15.52 20.65
C GLU A 39 2.51 -14.73 21.93
N THR A 40 3.77 -14.40 22.20
CA THR A 40 4.19 -13.59 23.35
C THR A 40 4.00 -12.09 23.09
N ASN A 41 3.87 -11.69 21.82
CA ASN A 41 3.66 -10.32 21.43
C ASN A 41 2.21 -9.88 21.69
N THR A 42 2.00 -9.26 22.85
CA THR A 42 0.69 -8.72 23.23
C THR A 42 0.25 -7.51 22.40
N ASP A 43 1.20 -6.83 21.73
CA ASP A 43 0.95 -5.67 20.89
C ASP A 43 0.70 -6.04 19.42
N LYS A 44 0.62 -7.32 19.04
CA LYS A 44 0.32 -7.75 17.67
C LYS A 44 -0.95 -7.12 17.08
N LEU A 45 -1.02 -7.00 15.75
CA LEU A 45 -2.18 -6.49 15.03
C LEU A 45 -3.34 -7.50 15.10
N LYS A 46 -4.49 -7.07 15.59
CA LYS A 46 -5.66 -7.94 15.77
C LYS A 46 -6.83 -7.48 14.91
N THR A 47 -7.55 -8.44 14.35
CA THR A 47 -8.86 -8.19 13.72
C THR A 47 -9.77 -7.38 14.66
N GLY A 48 -10.53 -6.45 14.11
CA GLY A 48 -11.41 -5.53 14.84
C GLY A 48 -10.72 -4.25 15.33
N GLU A 49 -9.38 -4.19 15.30
CA GLU A 49 -8.62 -2.98 15.60
C GLU A 49 -8.81 -1.91 14.51
N GLN A 50 -8.56 -0.66 14.89
CA GLN A 50 -8.53 0.45 13.96
C GLN A 50 -7.12 0.62 13.38
N VAL A 51 -7.02 0.67 12.06
CA VAL A 51 -5.77 0.91 11.34
C VAL A 51 -5.87 2.16 10.48
N LEU A 52 -4.80 2.96 10.46
CA LEU A 52 -4.66 4.02 9.48
C LEU A 52 -4.29 3.37 8.15
N VAL A 53 -4.94 3.71 7.05
CA VAL A 53 -4.58 3.23 5.72
C VAL A 53 -4.34 4.42 4.84
N THR A 54 -3.15 4.48 4.24
CA THR A 54 -2.88 5.50 3.24
C THR A 54 -3.31 5.06 1.86
N ASP A 55 -3.61 6.03 1.02
CA ASP A 55 -3.66 5.80 -0.41
C ASP A 55 -2.30 5.31 -0.94
N PHE A 56 -2.36 4.51 -2.00
CA PHE A 56 -1.20 4.11 -2.78
C PHE A 56 -0.67 5.29 -3.58
N VAL A 57 0.64 5.43 -3.56
CA VAL A 57 1.34 6.48 -4.28
C VAL A 57 2.51 5.91 -5.06
N ASP A 58 2.87 6.60 -6.14
CA ASP A 58 4.11 6.34 -6.85
C ASP A 58 5.31 6.60 -5.93
N THR A 59 6.30 5.70 -5.90
CA THR A 59 7.50 5.86 -5.05
C THR A 59 8.33 7.11 -5.36
N THR A 60 8.18 7.66 -6.56
CA THR A 60 8.94 8.80 -7.09
C THR A 60 8.28 10.12 -6.71
N SER A 61 6.96 10.26 -6.90
CA SER A 61 6.23 11.51 -6.58
C SER A 61 5.64 11.51 -5.18
N LEU A 62 5.31 10.34 -4.62
CA LEU A 62 4.44 10.16 -3.45
C LEU A 62 3.06 10.83 -3.58
N GLU A 63 2.59 11.00 -4.80
CA GLU A 63 1.28 11.54 -5.08
C GLU A 63 0.37 10.45 -5.64
N ASN A 64 -0.90 10.47 -5.23
CA ASN A 64 -1.95 9.61 -5.77
C ASN A 64 -2.68 10.37 -6.89
N HIS A 65 -2.04 10.45 -8.07
CA HIS A 65 -2.62 11.11 -9.24
C HIS A 65 -3.17 10.14 -10.28
N SER A 66 -2.96 8.84 -10.10
CA SER A 66 -3.32 7.82 -11.08
C SER A 66 -4.60 7.09 -10.68
N LYS A 67 -5.39 6.68 -11.69
CA LYS A 67 -6.50 5.73 -11.47
C LYS A 67 -5.98 4.44 -10.87
N PHE A 68 -4.74 4.07 -11.20
CA PHE A 68 -4.06 2.90 -10.68
C PHE A 68 -3.91 2.94 -9.15
N GLY A 69 -3.35 4.02 -8.60
CA GLY A 69 -3.22 4.22 -7.15
C GLY A 69 -4.57 4.20 -6.46
N PHE A 70 -5.59 4.83 -7.05
CA PHE A 70 -6.96 4.77 -6.54
C PHE A 70 -7.51 3.34 -6.48
N VAL A 71 -7.35 2.53 -7.53
CA VAL A 71 -7.81 1.13 -7.56
C VAL A 71 -7.13 0.31 -6.46
N LEU A 72 -5.79 0.36 -6.37
CA LEU A 72 -5.06 -0.39 -5.34
C LEU A 72 -5.49 0.01 -3.92
N SER A 73 -5.66 1.32 -3.69
CA SER A 73 -6.08 1.85 -2.39
C SER A 73 -7.45 1.32 -1.98
N ASN A 74 -8.43 1.37 -2.88
CA ASN A 74 -9.77 0.90 -2.59
C ASN A 74 -9.83 -0.62 -2.47
N SER A 75 -9.09 -1.37 -3.29
CA SER A 75 -8.99 -2.83 -3.15
C SER A 75 -8.39 -3.23 -1.80
N LEU A 76 -7.36 -2.52 -1.32
CA LEU A 76 -6.77 -2.78 0.00
C LEU A 76 -7.74 -2.49 1.14
N LYS A 77 -8.42 -1.33 1.09
CA LYS A 77 -9.41 -0.94 2.10
C LYS A 77 -10.60 -1.91 2.11
N ASP A 78 -11.06 -2.34 0.93
CA ASP A 78 -12.12 -3.34 0.78
C ASP A 78 -11.73 -4.67 1.44
N SER A 79 -10.54 -5.19 1.14
CA SER A 79 -10.02 -6.42 1.75
C SER A 79 -9.95 -6.31 3.28
N LEU A 80 -9.38 -5.21 3.80
CA LEU A 80 -9.29 -4.95 5.24
C LEU A 80 -10.65 -4.95 5.94
N ILE A 81 -11.64 -4.27 5.37
CA ILE A 81 -12.97 -4.11 5.99
C ILE A 81 -13.76 -5.40 5.85
N ASN A 82 -13.89 -5.91 4.62
CA ASN A 82 -14.88 -6.93 4.29
C ASN A 82 -14.39 -8.36 4.51
N LYS A 83 -13.07 -8.61 4.43
CA LYS A 83 -12.51 -9.96 4.63
C LYS A 83 -11.80 -10.12 5.96
N HIS A 84 -11.09 -9.09 6.40
CA HIS A 84 -10.27 -9.16 7.61
C HIS A 84 -10.84 -8.42 8.82
N ASN A 85 -12.03 -7.80 8.68
CA ASN A 85 -12.81 -7.16 9.74
C ASN A 85 -12.00 -6.11 10.53
N PHE A 86 -11.28 -5.24 9.82
CA PHE A 86 -10.62 -4.06 10.39
C PHE A 86 -11.49 -2.81 10.28
N LYS A 87 -11.28 -1.87 11.20
CA LYS A 87 -11.82 -0.50 11.06
C LYS A 87 -10.76 0.36 10.37
N VAL A 88 -11.07 0.85 9.17
CA VAL A 88 -10.12 1.66 8.40
C VAL A 88 -10.35 3.15 8.69
N LEU A 89 -9.28 3.84 9.07
CA LEU A 89 -9.19 5.30 9.02
C LEU A 89 -8.36 5.69 7.80
N GLU A 90 -8.98 6.38 6.85
CA GLU A 90 -8.30 6.81 5.63
C GLU A 90 -7.40 8.03 5.86
N ALA A 91 -6.25 8.02 5.20
CA ALA A 91 -5.24 9.07 5.30
C ALA A 91 -4.56 9.36 3.97
N GLU A 92 -4.29 10.64 3.71
CA GLU A 92 -3.39 11.03 2.63
C GLU A 92 -1.93 10.77 3.03
N VAL A 93 -1.12 10.16 2.16
CA VAL A 93 0.30 9.88 2.41
C VAL A 93 1.07 11.13 2.82
N SER A 94 0.86 12.26 2.12
CA SER A 94 1.57 13.53 2.32
C SER A 94 1.39 14.11 3.73
N LYS A 95 0.29 13.78 4.43
CA LYS A 95 0.03 14.23 5.80
C LYS A 95 0.86 13.47 6.83
N TYR A 96 1.29 12.25 6.54
CA TYR A 96 1.96 11.37 7.50
C TYR A 96 3.38 11.02 7.10
N PHE A 97 3.75 11.18 5.84
CA PHE A 97 5.03 10.76 5.30
C PHE A 97 5.69 11.84 4.43
N LYS A 98 7.02 11.75 4.31
CA LYS A 98 7.86 12.55 3.40
C LYS A 98 8.84 11.68 2.63
N ILE A 99 9.26 12.15 1.46
CA ILE A 99 10.43 11.62 0.76
C ILE A 99 11.70 12.10 1.47
N SER A 100 12.65 11.20 1.66
CA SER A 100 14.05 11.55 1.85
C SER A 100 14.88 10.83 0.79
N GLY A 101 16.16 11.17 0.63
CA GLY A 101 17.06 10.47 -0.31
C GLY A 101 17.14 8.94 -0.11
N ASN A 102 16.60 8.42 0.99
CA ASN A 102 16.55 6.98 1.31
C ASN A 102 15.10 6.42 1.30
N GLY A 103 14.15 7.10 0.63
CA GLY A 103 12.76 6.66 0.49
C GLY A 103 11.76 7.29 1.46
N LEU A 104 10.58 6.67 1.56
CA LEU A 104 9.42 7.09 2.36
C LEU A 104 9.74 7.05 3.87
N LYS A 105 9.56 8.18 4.57
CA LYS A 105 9.76 8.30 6.03
C LYS A 105 8.58 8.98 6.70
N ILE A 106 8.24 8.56 7.92
CA ILE A 106 7.19 9.20 8.72
C ILE A 106 7.60 10.64 9.09
N LEU A 107 6.63 11.56 9.06
CA LEU A 107 6.78 12.95 9.50
C LEU A 107 6.77 13.04 11.04
N SER A 108 7.88 13.48 11.63
CA SER A 108 8.01 13.66 13.09
C SER A 108 6.95 14.61 13.69
N ARG A 109 6.53 15.64 12.95
CA ARG A 109 5.45 16.56 13.40
C ARG A 109 4.08 15.89 13.39
N SER A 110 3.84 15.02 12.42
CA SER A 110 2.64 14.21 12.36
C SER A 110 2.63 13.18 13.48
N SER A 111 3.77 12.56 13.84
CA SER A 111 3.80 11.68 15.02
C SER A 111 3.47 12.41 16.34
N ASP A 112 3.87 13.68 16.50
CA ASP A 112 3.53 14.48 17.69
C ASP A 112 2.05 14.93 17.71
N ASN A 113 1.48 15.27 16.55
CA ASN A 113 0.06 15.57 16.43
C ASN A 113 -0.79 14.30 16.57
N MET A 114 -0.37 13.15 16.04
CA MET A 114 -1.05 11.86 16.21
C MET A 114 -1.08 11.42 17.67
N ARG A 115 0.00 11.67 18.44
CA ARG A 115 0.03 11.44 19.89
C ARG A 115 -0.99 12.29 20.67
N LYS A 116 -1.41 13.44 20.13
CA LYS A 116 -2.34 14.37 20.78
C LYS A 116 -3.79 14.26 20.29
N THR A 117 -4.03 13.83 19.05
CA THR A 117 -5.36 13.83 18.42
C THR A 117 -5.89 12.45 18.06
N THR A 118 -5.10 11.38 18.18
CA THR A 118 -5.48 10.02 17.73
C THR A 118 -4.94 8.96 18.70
N VAL A 119 -5.38 9.00 19.96
CA VAL A 119 -4.96 8.02 20.99
C VAL A 119 -5.31 6.57 20.62
N ALA A 120 -6.20 6.34 19.65
CA ALA A 120 -6.68 5.01 19.28
C ALA A 120 -5.87 4.26 18.21
N VAL A 121 -5.14 4.93 17.31
CA VAL A 121 -4.53 4.27 16.13
C VAL A 121 -3.02 4.12 16.30
N LYS A 122 -2.56 2.87 16.46
CA LYS A 122 -1.14 2.52 16.70
C LYS A 122 -0.35 2.26 15.41
N ARG A 123 -1.03 1.88 14.34
CA ARG A 123 -0.44 1.34 13.12
C ARG A 123 -0.97 2.02 11.89
N VAL A 124 -0.10 2.13 10.90
CA VAL A 124 -0.45 2.54 9.55
C VAL A 124 -0.08 1.45 8.58
N ILE A 125 -0.97 1.17 7.63
CA ILE A 125 -0.70 0.38 6.44
C ILE A 125 -0.47 1.37 5.30
N ALA A 126 0.74 1.37 4.76
CA ALA A 126 1.15 2.25 3.67
C ALA A 126 1.42 1.44 2.40
N GLY A 127 0.74 1.82 1.32
CA GLY A 127 0.95 1.27 -0.01
C GLY A 127 1.78 2.20 -0.88
N THR A 128 2.74 1.64 -1.62
CA THR A 128 3.46 2.37 -2.68
C THR A 128 3.64 1.47 -3.88
N TYR A 129 3.76 2.05 -5.06
CA TYR A 129 4.11 1.31 -6.26
C TYR A 129 5.20 2.01 -7.06
N THR A 130 5.95 1.25 -7.83
CA THR A 130 6.89 1.75 -8.83
C THR A 130 6.77 0.91 -10.08
N TYR A 131 7.18 1.43 -11.22
CA TYR A 131 7.10 0.69 -12.47
C TYR A 131 8.26 1.05 -13.38
N THR A 132 8.60 0.08 -14.23
CA THR A 132 9.44 0.26 -15.41
C THR A 132 8.55 0.06 -16.64
N ASP A 133 9.16 0.01 -17.82
CA ASP A 133 8.44 -0.34 -19.04
C ASP A 133 7.97 -1.81 -19.07
N GLU A 134 8.51 -2.67 -18.20
CA GLU A 134 8.27 -4.12 -18.23
C GLU A 134 7.51 -4.62 -17.01
N GLU A 135 7.80 -4.04 -15.84
CA GLU A 135 7.31 -4.54 -14.57
C GLU A 135 6.72 -3.42 -13.72
N LEU A 136 5.62 -3.75 -13.06
CA LEU A 136 5.05 -3.00 -11.96
C LEU A 136 5.40 -3.70 -10.66
N VAL A 137 5.90 -2.96 -9.68
CA VAL A 137 6.18 -3.48 -8.34
C VAL A 137 5.32 -2.76 -7.32
N ILE A 138 4.52 -3.53 -6.58
CA ILE A 138 3.65 -3.06 -5.51
C ILE A 138 4.31 -3.40 -4.17
N PHE A 139 4.32 -2.43 -3.26
CA PHE A 139 4.79 -2.60 -1.89
C PHE A 139 3.69 -2.21 -0.90
N VAL A 140 3.52 -3.01 0.15
CA VAL A 140 2.63 -2.71 1.28
C VAL A 140 3.41 -2.90 2.57
N LYS A 141 3.30 -1.96 3.51
CA LYS A 141 4.02 -2.00 4.78
C LYS A 141 3.09 -1.72 5.94
N LEU A 142 3.17 -2.55 6.99
CA LEU A 142 2.62 -2.26 8.30
C LEU A 142 3.68 -1.56 9.14
N ILE A 143 3.37 -0.36 9.63
CA ILE A 143 4.34 0.47 10.33
C ILE A 143 3.76 0.88 11.69
N ASN A 144 4.56 0.69 12.73
CA ASN A 144 4.28 1.22 14.06
C ASN A 144 4.42 2.75 14.04
N LEU A 145 3.33 3.48 14.31
CA LEU A 145 3.35 4.95 14.24
C LEU A 145 4.17 5.60 15.35
N LYS A 146 4.38 4.91 16.48
CA LYS A 146 5.13 5.44 17.62
C LYS A 146 6.63 5.31 17.42
N THR A 147 7.08 4.17 16.89
CA THR A 147 8.51 3.83 16.75
C THR A 147 9.04 3.98 15.32
N GLY A 148 8.16 3.96 14.33
CA GLY A 148 8.51 3.91 12.91
C GLY A 148 9.01 2.56 12.43
N ILE A 149 9.00 1.52 13.28
CA ILE A 149 9.41 0.17 12.91
C ILE A 149 8.40 -0.42 11.93
N ILE A 150 8.90 -1.04 10.86
CA ILE A 150 8.09 -1.84 9.94
C ILE A 150 7.86 -3.19 10.60
N GLU A 151 6.62 -3.46 10.97
CA GLU A 151 6.20 -4.69 11.67
C GLU A 151 5.80 -5.79 10.69
N GLY A 152 5.50 -5.43 9.44
CA GLY A 152 5.21 -6.38 8.36
C GLY A 152 5.34 -5.72 6.99
N SER A 153 5.59 -6.52 5.97
CA SER A 153 5.70 -6.02 4.59
C SER A 153 5.32 -7.07 3.56
N TYR A 154 4.83 -6.60 2.43
CA TYR A 154 4.54 -7.38 1.25
C TYR A 154 5.11 -6.68 0.02
N ALA A 155 5.59 -7.46 -0.95
CA ALA A 155 6.02 -6.99 -2.24
C ALA A 155 5.54 -7.93 -3.34
N ARG A 156 5.03 -7.38 -4.45
CA ARG A 156 4.62 -8.17 -5.62
C ARG A 156 5.08 -7.52 -6.90
N THR A 157 5.73 -8.30 -7.75
CA THR A 157 6.01 -7.91 -9.14
C THR A 157 4.88 -8.44 -10.03
N LEU A 158 4.40 -7.57 -10.92
CA LEU A 158 3.37 -7.84 -11.90
C LEU A 158 3.88 -7.39 -13.27
N PRO A 159 3.48 -8.06 -14.36
CA PRO A 159 3.82 -7.60 -15.70
C PRO A 159 3.15 -6.24 -15.95
N MET A 160 3.83 -5.36 -16.68
CA MET A 160 3.17 -4.21 -17.28
C MET A 160 2.21 -4.67 -18.37
N THR A 161 0.96 -4.24 -18.29
CA THR A 161 -0.10 -4.53 -19.27
C THR A 161 -0.68 -3.24 -19.82
N CYS A 162 -1.40 -3.33 -20.94
CA CYS A 162 -2.09 -2.18 -21.51
C CYS A 162 -3.07 -1.53 -20.51
N GLU A 163 -3.76 -2.36 -19.72
CA GLU A 163 -4.69 -1.91 -18.68
C GLU A 163 -3.96 -1.08 -17.62
N VAL A 164 -2.84 -1.59 -17.10
CA VAL A 164 -2.02 -0.87 -16.11
C VAL A 164 -1.53 0.46 -16.66
N ILE A 165 -1.02 0.49 -17.90
CA ILE A 165 -0.53 1.72 -18.54
C ILE A 165 -1.66 2.76 -18.66
N GLN A 166 -2.86 2.34 -19.07
CA GLN A 166 -4.02 3.22 -19.18
C GLN A 166 -4.50 3.77 -17.83
N MET A 167 -4.20 3.09 -16.72
CA MET A 167 -4.55 3.55 -15.38
C MET A 167 -3.45 4.41 -14.73
N LEU A 168 -2.20 4.28 -15.18
CA LEU A 168 -1.06 5.09 -14.72
C LEU A 168 -1.08 6.52 -15.30
N HIS A 169 -1.72 6.72 -16.45
CA HIS A 169 -1.85 8.00 -17.17
C HIS A 169 -3.26 8.59 -17.05
#